data_AF-A0A7S2L6T9-F1
#
_entry.id   AF-A0A7S2L6T9-F1
#
_cell.length_a   1.000
_cell.length_b   1.000
_cell.length_c   1.000
_cell.angle_alpha   90.00
_cell.angle_beta   90.00
_cell.angle_gamma   90.00
#
_symmetry.space_group_name_H-M   'P 1'
#
loop_
_entity.id
_entity.type
_entity.pdbx_description
1 polymer ?
#
loop_
_entity_poly.entity_id
_entity_poly.type
_entity_poly.pdbx_seq_one_letter_code
_entity_poly.pdbx_strand_id
1 'polypeptide(L)'
;MLSSTGLGPLGSTFNRRRSATNNNDPPSSSAGPASHNNGSGMINVSDKGRSKSLLRERDAKITALEKEVLSLRNQISNLSTAEPAITYGSGNKKKNLTPYGNTVRVSTSKCSAKRRQLLAERARMGRNASIATQKALNDLPDDQMTNGGFSSQQALIDRIQDMFRSPHEHVAYLKSEQFAKDMLKLNKKVRAVLEDEPRCVFLQSPAYVFGDIHGNLEDLHFFSDNVWNLGMSLTAGNFVFLGDYVDRGMSCLEVVSYLLAMKLMLPHKVFLLRGNHETRDVNGWEEHYGARSYIAQCRERFGEEIGYKIWESTNATFDRLPLAAVVDQDIFCVHGGIPRPISDSSVEGGRIKDILNVSKVAGINPPYEHEDDNYQQVASDCIWSDPASEEQEQYSVDRRTGY
;
A
#
# COMPACT_ATOMS: atom_id res chain seq x y z
N MET A 1 34.30 -41.23 -52.23
CA MET A 1 34.40 -39.97 -53.01
C MET A 1 34.74 -38.86 -52.03
N LEU A 2 35.84 -38.14 -52.29
CA LEU A 2 36.19 -36.74 -51.95
C LEU A 2 35.70 -36.19 -50.58
N SER A 3 36.51 -35.87 -49.57
CA SER A 3 37.81 -35.14 -49.47
C SER A 3 37.74 -33.61 -49.64
N SER A 4 37.74 -32.91 -48.50
CA SER A 4 38.54 -31.71 -48.16
C SER A 4 39.00 -30.70 -49.25
N THR A 5 38.70 -29.41 -49.04
CA THR A 5 39.59 -28.21 -49.02
C THR A 5 38.70 -26.95 -48.84
N GLY A 6 39.12 -25.84 -48.23
CA GLY A 6 40.32 -25.52 -47.44
C GLY A 6 40.29 -24.05 -46.95
N LEU A 7 41.10 -23.75 -45.93
CA LEU A 7 41.93 -22.54 -45.75
C LEU A 7 41.31 -21.12 -45.79
N GLY A 8 41.52 -20.35 -44.71
CA GLY A 8 41.65 -18.87 -44.76
C GLY A 8 43.06 -18.43 -45.23
N PRO A 9 43.60 -17.23 -44.90
CA PRO A 9 43.13 -16.20 -43.95
C PRO A 9 43.21 -14.76 -44.55
N LEU A 10 43.69 -13.77 -43.77
CA LEU A 10 43.91 -12.33 -44.07
C LEU A 10 42.65 -11.45 -43.92
N GLY A 11 42.73 -10.17 -43.51
CA GLY A 11 43.88 -9.35 -43.15
C GLY A 11 43.43 -7.97 -42.64
N SER A 12 44.32 -7.22 -41.98
CA SER A 12 44.00 -5.98 -41.25
C SER A 12 44.08 -4.70 -42.10
N THR A 13 43.80 -3.55 -41.46
CA THR A 13 43.90 -2.15 -41.93
C THR A 13 42.73 -1.64 -42.78
N PHE A 14 42.05 -0.50 -42.52
CA PHE A 14 42.35 0.77 -41.83
C PHE A 14 43.08 1.81 -42.69
N ASN A 15 42.33 2.56 -43.52
CA ASN A 15 42.34 4.05 -43.62
C ASN A 15 41.44 4.52 -44.79
N ARG A 16 40.50 5.45 -44.56
CA ARG A 16 40.64 6.90 -44.84
C ARG A 16 41.21 7.26 -46.22
N ARG A 17 40.51 8.15 -46.93
CA ARG A 17 40.87 9.59 -47.05
C ARG A 17 39.61 10.39 -47.44
N ARG A 18 39.24 11.43 -46.66
CA ARG A 18 39.65 12.86 -46.74
C ARG A 18 38.95 13.57 -47.92
N SER A 19 38.62 14.86 -47.87
CA SER A 19 39.29 16.03 -47.24
C SER A 19 38.28 17.17 -47.05
N ALA A 20 38.51 18.29 -46.36
CA ALA A 20 39.41 18.78 -45.29
C ALA A 20 38.88 20.21 -44.95
N THR A 21 39.29 21.02 -43.97
CA THR A 21 40.62 21.45 -43.46
C THR A 21 40.39 22.14 -42.09
N ASN A 22 41.16 21.82 -41.04
CA ASN A 22 42.28 22.61 -40.45
C ASN A 22 41.93 24.03 -39.92
N ASN A 23 42.54 24.58 -38.86
CA ASN A 23 43.20 24.06 -37.64
C ASN A 23 43.70 25.25 -36.77
N ASN A 24 43.91 25.02 -35.46
CA ASN A 24 44.81 25.72 -34.52
C ASN A 24 44.42 27.11 -33.91
N ASP A 25 44.50 27.18 -32.58
CA ASP A 25 44.61 28.37 -31.68
C ASP A 25 46.09 28.87 -31.57
N PRO A 26 46.49 29.81 -30.66
CA PRO A 26 45.85 30.96 -29.98
C PRO A 26 46.63 32.27 -30.37
N PRO A 27 47.10 33.25 -29.54
CA PRO A 27 46.78 33.74 -28.17
C PRO A 27 46.71 35.29 -27.96
N SER A 28 46.33 35.70 -26.73
CA SER A 28 46.74 36.91 -25.95
C SER A 28 46.67 38.36 -26.49
N SER A 29 45.96 39.21 -25.71
CA SER A 29 46.28 40.61 -25.30
C SER A 29 46.40 41.78 -26.31
N SER A 30 45.56 42.82 -26.13
CA SER A 30 45.96 44.25 -26.09
C SER A 30 44.81 45.23 -25.74
N ALA A 31 45.12 46.18 -24.84
CA ALA A 31 44.66 47.58 -24.63
C ALA A 31 43.69 48.22 -25.67
N GLY A 32 42.80 49.19 -25.37
CA GLY A 32 42.65 50.26 -24.33
C GLY A 32 41.87 51.44 -24.99
N PRO A 33 41.62 52.64 -24.40
CA PRO A 33 41.99 53.18 -23.08
C PRO A 33 40.80 53.79 -22.27
N ALA A 34 41.13 54.52 -21.20
CA ALA A 34 40.28 54.98 -20.10
C ALA A 34 39.39 56.24 -20.33
N SER A 35 38.43 56.44 -19.42
CA SER A 35 38.05 57.78 -18.92
C SER A 35 37.94 57.77 -17.38
N HIS A 36 38.42 58.82 -16.73
CA HIS A 36 38.48 58.96 -15.27
C HIS A 36 37.10 59.21 -14.64
N ASN A 37 36.92 58.76 -13.39
CA ASN A 37 36.61 59.71 -12.32
C ASN A 37 37.15 59.26 -10.94
N ASN A 38 37.51 60.23 -10.09
CA ASN A 38 38.17 60.01 -8.80
C ASN A 38 37.19 59.73 -7.66
N GLY A 39 37.64 58.97 -6.65
CA GLY A 39 36.84 58.69 -5.44
C GLY A 39 37.60 57.95 -4.34
N SER A 40 38.63 58.57 -3.77
CA SER A 40 39.35 58.00 -2.61
C SER A 40 38.45 57.96 -1.37
N GLY A 41 38.17 56.76 -0.85
CA GLY A 41 37.42 56.53 0.39
C GLY A 41 38.08 55.45 1.24
N MET A 42 38.32 55.73 2.52
CA MET A 42 39.11 54.88 3.43
C MET A 42 38.40 53.58 3.77
N ILE A 43 39.10 52.44 3.66
CA ILE A 43 38.60 51.15 4.19
C ILE A 43 38.68 51.17 5.71
N ASN A 44 37.52 51.11 6.37
CA ASN A 44 37.41 51.14 7.81
C ASN A 44 37.73 49.76 8.41
N VAL A 45 38.64 49.69 9.38
CA VAL A 45 39.22 48.42 9.90
C VAL A 45 38.27 47.68 10.87
N SER A 46 37.11 48.26 11.20
CA SER A 46 36.19 47.80 12.24
C SER A 46 35.38 46.54 11.91
N ASP A 47 35.09 46.25 10.63
CA ASP A 47 34.04 45.26 10.30
C ASP A 47 34.50 43.79 10.28
N LYS A 48 35.80 43.54 10.09
CA LYS A 48 36.37 42.16 10.13
C LYS A 48 36.40 41.56 11.55
N GLY A 49 36.28 42.38 12.60
CA GLY A 49 36.23 41.90 13.99
C GLY A 49 34.89 41.28 14.35
N ARG A 50 33.79 41.89 13.90
CA ARG A 50 32.41 41.55 14.32
C ARG A 50 31.93 40.21 13.76
N SER A 51 32.31 39.89 12.51
CA SER A 51 32.00 38.59 11.90
C SER A 51 32.71 37.43 12.61
N LYS A 52 33.97 37.61 13.04
CA LYS A 52 34.73 36.58 13.77
C LYS A 52 34.24 36.35 15.21
N SER A 53 33.67 37.35 15.89
CA SER A 53 33.09 37.11 17.23
C SER A 53 31.79 36.32 17.16
N LEU A 54 30.93 36.60 16.16
CA LEU A 54 29.66 35.89 15.97
C LEU A 54 29.85 34.41 15.59
N LEU A 55 30.90 34.09 14.80
CA LEU A 55 31.28 32.70 14.52
C LEU A 55 31.73 31.98 15.80
N ARG A 56 32.63 32.57 16.58
CA ARG A 56 33.09 32.00 17.87
C ARG A 56 31.96 31.79 18.88
N GLU A 57 30.96 32.67 18.90
CA GLU A 57 29.79 32.51 19.78
C GLU A 57 28.88 31.35 19.33
N ARG A 58 28.78 31.10 18.01
CA ARG A 58 28.10 29.91 17.47
C ARG A 58 28.85 28.63 17.80
N ASP A 59 30.16 28.61 17.58
CA ASP A 59 31.01 27.45 17.88
C ASP A 59 30.94 27.08 19.37
N ALA A 60 30.96 28.09 20.26
CA ALA A 60 30.79 27.88 21.70
C ALA A 60 29.41 27.30 22.07
N LYS A 61 28.32 27.71 21.39
CA LYS A 61 26.98 27.14 21.60
C LYS A 61 26.88 25.70 21.09
N ILE A 62 27.54 25.37 19.98
CA ILE A 62 27.61 24.00 19.46
C ILE A 62 28.34 23.10 20.48
N THR A 63 29.52 23.50 20.95
CA THR A 63 30.28 22.74 21.97
C THR A 63 29.50 22.58 23.29
N ALA A 64 28.69 23.56 23.69
CA ALA A 64 27.83 23.46 24.86
C ALA A 64 26.73 22.40 24.68
N LEU A 65 26.03 22.41 23.53
CA LEU A 65 24.99 21.43 23.20
C LEU A 65 25.56 20.00 23.06
N GLU A 66 26.74 19.84 22.46
CA GLU A 66 27.42 18.54 22.37
C GLU A 66 27.71 17.94 23.77
N LYS A 67 28.11 18.80 24.72
CA LYS A 67 28.35 18.40 26.11
C LYS A 67 27.06 18.02 26.84
N GLU A 68 25.95 18.69 26.54
CA GLU A 68 24.63 18.36 27.08
C GLU A 68 24.10 17.03 26.53
N VAL A 69 24.22 16.80 25.22
CA VAL A 69 23.89 15.50 24.57
C VAL A 69 24.74 14.36 25.15
N LEU A 70 26.03 14.59 25.43
CA LEU A 70 26.89 13.60 26.07
C LEU A 70 26.44 13.30 27.51
N SER A 71 26.03 14.32 28.28
CA SER A 71 25.47 14.16 29.63
C SER A 71 24.19 13.32 29.61
N LEU A 72 23.25 13.63 28.71
CA LEU A 72 22.00 12.89 28.54
C LEU A 72 22.24 11.43 28.12
N ARG A 73 23.19 11.16 27.22
CA ARG A 73 23.59 9.79 26.86
C ARG A 73 24.14 9.01 28.05
N ASN A 74 24.94 9.64 28.91
CA ASN A 74 25.45 9.00 30.12
C ASN A 74 24.32 8.73 31.15
N GLN A 75 23.34 9.63 31.26
CA GLN A 75 22.15 9.41 32.11
C GLN A 75 21.32 8.21 31.60
N ILE A 76 21.08 8.12 30.28
CA ILE A 76 20.39 6.98 29.67
C ILE A 76 21.18 5.67 29.89
N SER A 77 22.51 5.69 29.76
CA SER A 77 23.37 4.53 30.02
C SER A 77 23.26 4.05 31.47
N ASN A 78 23.20 4.98 32.44
CA ASN A 78 23.07 4.64 33.87
C ASN A 78 21.66 4.12 34.23
N LEU A 79 20.62 4.57 33.52
CA LEU A 79 19.27 4.01 33.65
C LEU A 79 19.16 2.60 33.04
N SER A 80 19.92 2.32 31.98
CA SER A 80 19.98 1.00 31.33
C SER A 80 20.67 -0.08 32.17
N THR A 81 21.38 0.27 33.25
CA THR A 81 22.09 -0.69 34.12
C THR A 81 21.28 -1.17 35.34
N ALA A 82 19.99 -0.81 35.42
CA ALA A 82 19.14 -1.04 36.59
C ALA A 82 18.10 -2.18 36.46
N GLU A 83 18.24 -3.10 35.49
CA GLU A 83 17.44 -4.33 35.42
C GLU A 83 18.27 -5.58 35.82
N PRO A 84 17.67 -6.56 36.55
CA PRO A 84 18.39 -7.74 37.01
C PRO A 84 18.70 -8.71 35.87
N ALA A 85 19.93 -9.23 35.85
CA ALA A 85 20.43 -10.08 34.79
C ALA A 85 19.70 -11.44 34.68
N ILE A 86 19.21 -11.76 33.48
CA ILE A 86 18.81 -13.12 33.10
C ILE A 86 19.94 -13.74 32.27
N THR A 87 20.59 -14.75 32.83
CA THR A 87 21.70 -15.47 32.21
C THR A 87 21.24 -16.31 31.01
N TYR A 88 21.91 -16.17 29.86
CA TYR A 88 21.82 -17.14 28.75
C TYR A 88 23.21 -17.66 28.38
N GLY A 89 23.30 -18.98 28.20
CA GLY A 89 24.56 -19.70 27.98
C GLY A 89 25.20 -19.44 26.62
N SER A 90 26.52 -19.63 26.56
CA SER A 90 27.33 -19.49 25.35
C SER A 90 26.93 -20.49 24.26
N GLY A 91 26.78 -20.01 23.04
CA GLY A 91 26.49 -20.82 21.86
C GLY A 91 26.83 -20.09 20.56
N ASN A 92 28.01 -20.35 20.00
CA ASN A 92 28.46 -19.74 18.75
C ASN A 92 27.56 -20.13 17.55
N LYS A 93 26.80 -19.17 17.00
CA LYS A 93 26.27 -19.22 15.64
C LYS A 93 26.43 -17.87 14.96
N LYS A 94 27.00 -17.88 13.74
CA LYS A 94 27.18 -16.68 12.91
C LYS A 94 25.81 -16.07 12.58
N LYS A 95 25.66 -14.77 12.76
CA LYS A 95 24.47 -14.02 12.32
C LYS A 95 24.75 -13.49 10.91
N ASN A 96 23.99 -13.96 9.93
CA ASN A 96 23.86 -13.26 8.65
C ASN A 96 22.64 -12.33 8.79
N LEU A 97 22.82 -11.05 8.47
CA LEU A 97 21.75 -10.05 8.40
C LEU A 97 21.26 -9.96 6.95
N THR A 98 19.96 -9.71 6.76
CA THR A 98 19.40 -9.22 5.49
C THR A 98 19.22 -7.69 5.56
N PRO A 99 19.11 -6.98 4.40
CA PRO A 99 19.23 -5.51 4.38
C PRO A 99 18.18 -4.72 5.16
N TYR A 100 17.01 -5.30 5.48
CA TYR A 100 15.88 -4.58 6.08
C TYR A 100 15.69 -4.76 7.60
N GLY A 101 16.72 -5.22 8.33
CA GLY A 101 16.76 -5.17 9.81
C GLY A 101 15.77 -6.08 10.57
N ASN A 102 14.76 -6.64 9.89
CA ASN A 102 13.80 -7.58 10.45
C ASN A 102 14.43 -8.95 10.64
N THR A 103 14.53 -9.40 11.90
CA THR A 103 14.98 -10.77 12.20
C THR A 103 13.89 -11.77 11.82
N VAL A 104 14.05 -12.45 10.68
CA VAL A 104 13.29 -13.66 10.37
C VAL A 104 13.70 -14.76 11.36
N ARG A 105 13.01 -14.83 12.50
CA ARG A 105 13.03 -16.02 13.33
C ARG A 105 12.18 -17.09 12.66
N VAL A 106 12.84 -18.10 12.09
CA VAL A 106 12.23 -19.44 11.98
C VAL A 106 11.95 -19.92 13.40
N SER A 107 10.74 -19.66 13.90
CA SER A 107 10.35 -19.86 15.30
C SER A 107 9.44 -21.08 15.43
N THR A 108 10.05 -22.25 15.60
CA THR A 108 9.44 -23.39 16.29
C THR A 108 9.33 -23.09 17.79
N SER A 109 8.62 -22.02 18.17
CA SER A 109 8.37 -21.68 19.58
C SER A 109 7.09 -20.86 19.77
N LYS A 110 6.42 -21.11 20.90
CA LYS A 110 5.07 -20.65 21.23
C LYS A 110 4.92 -19.12 21.13
N CYS A 111 3.81 -18.67 20.52
CA CYS A 111 3.40 -17.25 20.50
C CYS A 111 3.44 -16.62 21.91
N SER A 112 3.69 -15.31 22.01
CA SER A 112 3.76 -14.64 23.32
C SER A 112 2.37 -14.54 23.97
N ALA A 113 2.31 -14.62 25.30
CA ALA A 113 1.05 -14.52 26.03
C ALA A 113 0.34 -13.19 25.76
N LYS A 114 1.09 -12.08 25.68
CA LYS A 114 0.56 -10.74 25.40
C LYS A 114 -0.02 -10.60 23.99
N ARG A 115 0.62 -11.17 22.95
CA ARG A 115 0.05 -11.16 21.58
C ARG A 115 -1.17 -12.08 21.47
N ARG A 116 -1.15 -13.28 22.08
CA ARG A 116 -2.34 -14.13 22.19
C ARG A 116 -3.49 -13.44 22.92
N GLN A 117 -3.21 -12.72 24.01
CA GLN A 117 -4.22 -11.98 24.76
C GLN A 117 -4.82 -10.86 23.93
N LEU A 118 -4.02 -10.04 23.25
CA LEU A 118 -4.50 -8.96 22.39
C LEU A 118 -5.35 -9.49 21.21
N LEU A 119 -4.91 -10.58 20.57
CA LEU A 119 -5.65 -11.27 19.51
C LEU A 119 -6.96 -11.88 20.05
N ALA A 120 -6.92 -12.50 21.24
CA ALA A 120 -8.10 -13.06 21.89
C ALA A 120 -9.10 -11.99 22.35
N GLU A 121 -8.62 -10.82 22.79
CA GLU A 121 -9.44 -9.66 23.15
C GLU A 121 -10.10 -9.04 21.91
N ARG A 122 -9.36 -8.84 20.81
CA ARG A 122 -9.92 -8.45 19.50
C ARG A 122 -10.97 -9.45 19.01
N ALA A 123 -10.67 -10.75 19.02
CA ALA A 123 -11.60 -11.82 18.64
C ALA A 123 -12.78 -11.98 19.63
N ARG A 124 -12.65 -11.53 20.88
CA ARG A 124 -13.72 -11.55 21.89
C ARG A 124 -14.63 -10.33 21.79
N MET A 125 -14.12 -9.17 21.36
CA MET A 125 -14.96 -8.05 20.95
C MET A 125 -15.85 -8.44 19.77
N GLY A 126 -15.28 -9.05 18.70
CA GLY A 126 -16.07 -9.57 17.57
C GLY A 126 -17.12 -10.62 17.95
N ARG A 127 -16.84 -11.49 18.95
CA ARG A 127 -17.81 -12.48 19.45
C ARG A 127 -18.90 -11.88 20.36
N ASN A 128 -18.58 -10.91 21.21
CA ASN A 128 -19.57 -10.22 22.03
C ASN A 128 -20.47 -9.30 21.19
N ALA A 129 -19.89 -8.67 20.15
CA ALA A 129 -20.59 -7.93 19.12
C ALA A 129 -21.25 -8.83 18.05
N SER A 130 -21.51 -10.12 18.34
CA SER A 130 -22.27 -11.02 17.47
C SER A 130 -23.74 -11.11 17.89
N ILE A 131 -24.02 -11.48 19.15
CA ILE A 131 -25.39 -11.83 19.58
C ILE A 131 -26.27 -10.59 19.80
N ALA A 132 -25.75 -9.55 20.49
CA ALA A 132 -26.48 -8.29 20.66
C ALA A 132 -26.62 -7.54 19.34
N THR A 133 -25.57 -7.57 18.50
CA THR A 133 -25.50 -6.85 17.24
C THR A 133 -26.33 -7.48 16.13
N GLN A 134 -26.48 -8.81 16.10
CA GLN A 134 -27.40 -9.50 15.17
C GLN A 134 -28.85 -9.08 15.46
N LYS A 135 -29.22 -8.97 16.74
CA LYS A 135 -30.52 -8.42 17.14
C LYS A 135 -30.66 -6.95 16.72
N ALA A 136 -29.66 -6.12 17.01
CA ALA A 136 -29.60 -4.72 16.54
C ALA A 136 -29.39 -4.56 15.02
N LEU A 137 -29.19 -5.64 14.26
CA LEU A 137 -29.20 -5.66 12.78
C LEU A 137 -30.62 -5.94 12.26
N ASN A 138 -31.37 -6.79 12.97
CA ASN A 138 -32.78 -7.05 12.70
C ASN A 138 -33.69 -5.91 13.20
N ASP A 139 -33.27 -5.18 14.23
CA ASP A 139 -33.98 -4.02 14.80
C ASP A 139 -33.70 -2.71 14.01
N LEU A 140 -32.74 -2.71 13.08
CA LEU A 140 -32.65 -1.64 12.07
C LEU A 140 -33.82 -1.84 11.10
N PRO A 141 -34.71 -0.84 10.89
CA PRO A 141 -35.85 -1.02 10.03
C PRO A 141 -35.39 -1.31 8.59
N ASP A 142 -35.65 -2.53 8.13
CA ASP A 142 -35.77 -2.79 6.70
C ASP A 142 -36.91 -1.91 6.17
N ASP A 143 -36.65 -1.21 5.05
CA ASP A 143 -37.65 -0.40 4.37
C ASP A 143 -38.74 -1.33 3.81
N GLN A 144 -39.76 -1.61 4.61
CA GLN A 144 -40.97 -2.24 4.11
C GLN A 144 -41.67 -1.29 3.13
N MET A 145 -42.10 -1.85 2.00
CA MET A 145 -42.97 -1.22 1.00
C MET A 145 -42.33 -0.14 0.08
N THR A 146 -41.65 -0.60 -0.97
CA THR A 146 -42.22 -0.39 -2.31
C THR A 146 -42.18 -1.71 -3.09
N ASN A 147 -43.24 -2.00 -3.87
CA ASN A 147 -43.37 -3.24 -4.66
C ASN A 147 -42.48 -3.18 -5.92
N GLY A 148 -41.16 -3.29 -5.74
CA GLY A 148 -40.18 -3.30 -6.82
C GLY A 148 -38.85 -3.90 -6.39
N GLY A 149 -38.64 -5.19 -6.67
CA GLY A 149 -37.37 -5.87 -6.36
C GLY A 149 -36.13 -5.24 -7.03
N PHE A 150 -36.34 -4.43 -8.07
CA PHE A 150 -35.30 -3.64 -8.74
C PHE A 150 -35.16 -2.20 -8.19
N SER A 151 -36.19 -1.59 -7.61
CA SER A 151 -36.16 -0.17 -7.22
C SER A 151 -35.29 0.11 -6.00
N SER A 152 -35.27 -0.79 -5.00
CA SER A 152 -34.56 -0.55 -3.75
C SER A 152 -33.03 -0.66 -3.87
N GLN A 153 -32.53 -1.56 -4.72
CA GLN A 153 -31.10 -1.66 -5.02
C GLN A 153 -30.63 -0.54 -5.95
N GLN A 154 -31.40 -0.20 -6.99
CA GLN A 154 -31.04 0.89 -7.89
C GLN A 154 -30.99 2.21 -7.12
N ALA A 155 -32.02 2.53 -6.31
CA ALA A 155 -32.03 3.74 -5.50
C ALA A 155 -30.88 3.83 -4.48
N LEU A 156 -30.37 2.70 -3.97
CA LEU A 156 -29.16 2.65 -3.12
C LEU A 156 -27.90 3.04 -3.93
N ILE A 157 -27.74 2.48 -5.13
CA ILE A 157 -26.63 2.78 -6.02
C ILE A 157 -26.70 4.24 -6.50
N ASP A 158 -27.89 4.72 -6.88
CA ASP A 158 -28.14 6.09 -7.33
C ASP A 158 -27.74 7.11 -6.26
N ARG A 159 -28.17 6.94 -5.00
CA ARG A 159 -27.77 7.82 -3.87
C ARG A 159 -26.26 7.88 -3.68
N ILE A 160 -25.56 6.76 -3.88
CA ILE A 160 -24.09 6.71 -3.76
C ILE A 160 -23.42 7.35 -4.99
N GLN A 161 -23.98 7.18 -6.18
CA GLN A 161 -23.50 7.84 -7.40
C GLN A 161 -23.70 9.35 -7.36
N ASP A 162 -24.85 9.84 -6.88
CA ASP A 162 -25.13 11.27 -6.76
C ASP A 162 -24.26 11.92 -5.67
N MET A 163 -24.05 11.22 -4.55
CA MET A 163 -23.04 11.60 -3.57
C MET A 163 -21.65 11.68 -4.20
N PHE A 164 -21.23 10.67 -4.96
CA PHE A 164 -19.93 10.67 -5.62
C PHE A 164 -19.80 11.80 -6.65
N ARG A 165 -20.84 12.10 -7.44
CA ARG A 165 -20.83 13.21 -8.42
C ARG A 165 -20.68 14.57 -7.74
N SER A 166 -21.41 14.79 -6.65
CA SER A 166 -21.46 16.07 -5.93
C SER A 166 -21.32 15.86 -4.40
N PRO A 167 -20.12 15.57 -3.87
CA PRO A 167 -19.96 15.28 -2.44
C PRO A 167 -20.36 16.45 -1.54
N HIS A 168 -20.09 17.68 -1.99
CA HIS A 168 -20.44 18.92 -1.28
C HIS A 168 -21.96 19.15 -1.17
N GLU A 169 -22.74 18.72 -2.15
CA GLU A 169 -24.20 18.83 -2.13
C GLU A 169 -24.83 17.75 -1.23
N HIS A 170 -24.13 16.62 -1.07
CA HIS A 170 -24.58 15.45 -0.32
C HIS A 170 -23.99 15.31 1.08
N VAL A 171 -23.36 16.35 1.63
CA VAL A 171 -22.80 16.36 3.01
C VAL A 171 -23.84 15.98 4.07
N ALA A 172 -25.11 16.39 3.88
CA ALA A 172 -26.20 16.02 4.77
C ALA A 172 -26.49 14.51 4.75
N TYR A 173 -26.44 13.88 3.57
CA TYR A 173 -26.58 12.43 3.42
C TYR A 173 -25.36 11.70 4.01
N LEU A 174 -24.14 12.13 3.70
CA LEU A 174 -22.89 11.53 4.19
C LEU A 174 -22.78 11.49 5.73
N LYS A 175 -23.42 12.43 6.43
CA LYS A 175 -23.47 12.51 7.89
C LYS A 175 -24.76 11.93 8.50
N SER A 176 -25.64 11.36 7.68
CA SER A 176 -26.93 10.83 8.13
C SER A 176 -26.88 9.37 8.56
N GLU A 177 -27.83 8.98 9.42
CA GLU A 177 -28.13 7.57 9.71
C GLU A 177 -28.51 6.79 8.43
N GLN A 178 -29.00 7.46 7.39
CA GLN A 178 -29.34 6.81 6.12
C GLN A 178 -28.07 6.30 5.40
N PHE A 179 -26.99 7.09 5.34
CA PHE A 179 -25.72 6.62 4.76
C PHE A 179 -25.13 5.47 5.58
N ALA A 180 -25.24 5.50 6.92
CA ALA A 180 -24.85 4.38 7.77
C ALA A 180 -25.65 3.09 7.45
N LYS A 181 -26.98 3.19 7.28
CA LYS A 181 -27.83 2.07 6.85
C LYS A 181 -27.46 1.59 5.45
N ASP A 182 -27.20 2.51 4.53
CA ASP A 182 -26.87 2.24 3.14
C ASP A 182 -25.51 1.53 3.01
N MET A 183 -24.50 1.92 3.79
CA MET A 183 -23.23 1.19 3.91
C MET A 183 -23.43 -0.26 4.40
N LEU A 184 -24.24 -0.47 5.44
CA LEU A 184 -24.53 -1.82 5.95
C LEU A 184 -25.30 -2.68 4.93
N LYS A 185 -26.29 -2.10 4.22
CA LYS A 185 -27.04 -2.74 3.13
C LYS A 185 -26.12 -3.08 1.95
N LEU A 186 -25.23 -2.17 1.57
CA LEU A 186 -24.26 -2.34 0.49
C LEU A 186 -23.27 -3.46 0.79
N ASN A 187 -22.63 -3.44 1.97
CA ASN A 187 -21.74 -4.52 2.44
C ASN A 187 -22.45 -5.88 2.45
N LYS A 188 -23.72 -5.95 2.89
CA LYS A 188 -24.50 -7.21 2.84
C LYS A 188 -24.71 -7.70 1.40
N LYS A 189 -24.99 -6.81 0.46
CA LYS A 189 -25.22 -7.17 -0.96
C LYS A 189 -23.94 -7.54 -1.69
N VAL A 190 -22.86 -6.77 -1.53
CA VAL A 190 -21.59 -7.01 -2.22
C VAL A 190 -20.89 -8.27 -1.70
N ARG A 191 -21.04 -8.63 -0.42
CA ARG A 191 -20.52 -9.90 0.10
C ARG A 191 -21.02 -11.12 -0.68
N ALA A 192 -22.30 -11.15 -1.05
CA ALA A 192 -22.85 -12.25 -1.86
C ALA A 192 -22.24 -12.28 -3.27
N VAL A 193 -22.03 -11.11 -3.89
CA VAL A 193 -21.35 -11.01 -5.20
C VAL A 193 -19.91 -11.53 -5.12
N LEU A 194 -19.14 -11.12 -4.11
CA LEU A 194 -17.74 -11.53 -3.94
C LEU A 194 -17.59 -13.01 -3.54
N GLU A 195 -18.58 -13.59 -2.84
CA GLU A 195 -18.59 -15.02 -2.50
C GLU A 195 -18.72 -15.93 -3.73
N ASP A 196 -19.31 -15.45 -4.83
CA ASP A 196 -19.36 -16.18 -6.10
C ASP A 196 -18.04 -16.07 -6.89
N GLU A 197 -17.24 -15.02 -6.68
CA GLU A 197 -15.98 -14.81 -7.41
C GLU A 197 -14.86 -15.79 -6.99
N PRO A 198 -13.94 -16.16 -7.90
CA PRO A 198 -12.71 -16.87 -7.56
C PRO A 198 -11.69 -15.94 -6.89
N ARG A 199 -10.76 -16.50 -6.09
CA ARG A 199 -9.64 -15.73 -5.49
C ARG A 199 -8.70 -15.11 -6.54
N CYS A 200 -8.67 -15.67 -7.74
CA CYS A 200 -7.96 -15.14 -8.90
C CYS A 200 -8.97 -15.01 -10.05
N VAL A 201 -9.28 -13.79 -10.50
CA VAL A 201 -10.24 -13.54 -11.59
C VAL A 201 -9.55 -13.55 -12.95
N PHE A 202 -10.20 -14.10 -13.97
CA PHE A 202 -9.66 -14.19 -15.33
C PHE A 202 -10.42 -13.26 -16.26
N LEU A 203 -9.70 -12.35 -16.91
CA LEU A 203 -10.25 -11.21 -17.64
C LEU A 203 -9.72 -11.18 -19.07
N GLN A 204 -10.41 -10.42 -19.93
CA GLN A 204 -9.96 -10.12 -21.29
C GLN A 204 -9.78 -8.61 -21.46
N SER A 205 -8.89 -8.20 -22.35
CA SER A 205 -8.75 -6.81 -22.76
C SER A 205 -9.96 -6.31 -23.58
N PRO A 206 -10.23 -5.00 -23.63
CA PRO A 206 -9.53 -3.93 -22.90
C PRO A 206 -9.81 -3.97 -21.39
N ALA A 207 -8.79 -3.64 -20.59
CA ALA A 207 -8.88 -3.54 -19.14
C ALA A 207 -8.10 -2.29 -18.67
N TYR A 208 -8.71 -1.53 -17.76
CA TYR A 208 -8.10 -0.42 -17.05
C TYR A 208 -7.70 -0.90 -15.65
N VAL A 209 -6.42 -0.75 -15.31
CA VAL A 209 -5.87 -1.20 -14.02
C VAL A 209 -5.48 0.02 -13.18
N PHE A 210 -5.94 0.06 -11.93
CA PHE A 210 -5.75 1.16 -10.98
C PHE A 210 -5.04 0.64 -9.73
N GLY A 211 -3.99 1.33 -9.31
CA GLY A 211 -3.31 1.07 -8.03
C GLY A 211 -4.04 1.68 -6.84
N ASP A 212 -3.28 1.94 -5.78
CA ASP A 212 -3.74 2.50 -4.51
C ASP A 212 -4.63 3.75 -4.66
N ILE A 213 -5.66 3.86 -3.82
CA ILE A 213 -6.58 5.02 -3.75
C ILE A 213 -6.51 5.72 -2.39
N HIS A 214 -6.27 4.98 -1.30
CA HIS A 214 -6.03 5.50 0.05
C HIS A 214 -7.00 6.59 0.53
N GLY A 215 -8.30 6.35 0.40
CA GLY A 215 -9.31 7.33 0.82
C GLY A 215 -9.16 8.70 0.15
N ASN A 216 -8.50 8.78 -1.01
CA ASN A 216 -8.43 10.00 -1.82
C ASN A 216 -9.57 10.01 -2.85
N LEU A 217 -10.60 10.79 -2.54
CA LEU A 217 -11.75 10.93 -3.43
C LEU A 217 -11.40 11.75 -4.68
N GLU A 218 -10.42 12.66 -4.61
CA GLU A 218 -9.99 13.51 -5.74
C GLU A 218 -9.35 12.67 -6.85
N ASP A 219 -8.60 11.61 -6.51
CA ASP A 219 -8.03 10.68 -7.50
C ASP A 219 -9.13 9.86 -8.21
N LEU A 220 -10.15 9.40 -7.49
CA LEU A 220 -11.31 8.74 -8.12
C LEU A 220 -12.10 9.70 -9.02
N HIS A 221 -12.24 10.97 -8.65
CA HIS A 221 -12.83 11.98 -9.54
C HIS A 221 -11.98 12.18 -10.79
N PHE A 222 -10.65 12.29 -10.65
CA PHE A 222 -9.74 12.40 -11.77
C PHE A 222 -9.87 11.22 -12.74
N PHE A 223 -9.91 9.98 -12.23
CA PHE A 223 -10.14 8.81 -13.08
C PHE A 223 -11.54 8.79 -13.70
N SER A 224 -12.57 9.22 -12.96
CA SER A 224 -13.94 9.36 -13.48
C SER A 224 -14.00 10.32 -14.67
N ASP A 225 -13.40 11.50 -14.54
CA ASP A 225 -13.47 12.55 -15.58
C ASP A 225 -12.65 12.21 -16.83
N ASN A 226 -11.60 11.38 -16.69
CA ASN A 226 -10.68 11.04 -17.79
C ASN A 226 -10.90 9.66 -18.41
N VAL A 227 -11.49 8.69 -17.69
CA VAL A 227 -11.60 7.29 -18.13
C VAL A 227 -13.05 6.82 -18.27
N TRP A 228 -13.93 7.20 -17.34
CA TRP A 228 -15.35 6.79 -17.36
C TRP A 228 -16.33 7.95 -17.23
N ASN A 229 -16.08 9.05 -17.93
CA ASN A 229 -16.88 10.27 -17.86
C ASN A 229 -18.36 10.10 -18.27
N LEU A 230 -18.66 9.12 -19.13
CA LEU A 230 -20.03 8.70 -19.49
C LEU A 230 -20.58 7.57 -18.58
N GLY A 231 -19.82 7.18 -17.56
CA GLY A 231 -20.10 6.07 -16.63
C GLY A 231 -19.43 4.76 -17.03
N MET A 232 -18.96 3.99 -16.03
CA MET A 232 -18.33 2.68 -16.21
C MET A 232 -19.22 1.68 -16.99
N SER A 233 -20.53 1.85 -17.00
CA SER A 233 -21.46 1.03 -17.79
C SER A 233 -21.26 1.22 -19.30
N LEU A 234 -21.04 2.45 -19.75
CA LEU A 234 -20.91 2.82 -21.17
C LEU A 234 -19.46 2.77 -21.69
N THR A 235 -18.45 2.93 -20.83
CA THR A 235 -17.03 2.80 -21.21
C THR A 235 -16.70 1.36 -21.63
N ALA A 236 -15.99 1.16 -22.74
CA ALA A 236 -15.61 -0.18 -23.19
C ALA A 236 -14.45 -0.76 -22.35
N GLY A 237 -14.59 -1.99 -21.85
CA GLY A 237 -13.54 -2.70 -21.10
C GLY A 237 -13.85 -2.95 -19.62
N ASN A 238 -12.94 -3.68 -18.97
CA ASN A 238 -13.00 -4.03 -17.55
C ASN A 238 -12.27 -2.99 -16.69
N PHE A 239 -12.69 -2.81 -15.44
CA PHE A 239 -12.06 -1.95 -14.44
C PHE A 239 -11.51 -2.84 -13.33
N VAL A 240 -10.20 -2.79 -13.09
CA VAL A 240 -9.49 -3.64 -12.11
C VAL A 240 -8.78 -2.72 -11.13
N PHE A 241 -9.25 -2.68 -9.89
CA PHE A 241 -8.60 -1.95 -8.81
C PHE A 241 -7.76 -2.94 -7.99
N LEU A 242 -6.47 -2.65 -7.79
CA LEU A 242 -5.51 -3.60 -7.22
C LEU A 242 -5.60 -3.74 -5.70
N GLY A 243 -6.13 -2.73 -5.00
CA GLY A 243 -6.29 -2.73 -3.55
C GLY A 243 -6.14 -1.33 -2.97
N ASP A 244 -5.94 -1.27 -1.66
CA ASP A 244 -5.58 -0.10 -0.89
C ASP A 244 -6.54 1.07 -1.11
N TYR A 245 -7.81 0.81 -0.79
CA TYR A 245 -8.93 1.76 -0.89
C TYR A 245 -8.99 2.70 0.32
N VAL A 246 -8.43 2.28 1.45
CA VAL A 246 -8.59 2.93 2.75
C VAL A 246 -7.27 3.38 3.39
N ASP A 247 -7.43 4.09 4.51
CA ASP A 247 -6.42 4.80 5.28
C ASP A 247 -5.63 5.86 4.51
N ARG A 248 -4.73 6.56 5.22
CA ARG A 248 -3.83 7.63 4.74
C ARG A 248 -4.55 8.91 4.26
N GLY A 249 -5.65 8.83 3.50
CA GLY A 249 -6.53 9.94 3.12
C GLY A 249 -7.77 10.10 4.02
N MET A 250 -8.61 11.11 3.72
CA MET A 250 -9.71 11.56 4.60
C MET A 250 -11.12 11.18 4.13
N SER A 251 -11.25 10.45 3.02
CA SER A 251 -12.52 10.13 2.37
C SER A 251 -12.70 8.62 2.16
N CYS A 252 -12.27 7.81 3.14
CA CYS A 252 -12.31 6.33 3.03
C CYS A 252 -13.75 5.81 2.90
N LEU A 253 -14.70 6.42 3.63
CA LEU A 253 -16.11 6.04 3.56
C LEU A 253 -16.72 6.31 2.19
N GLU A 254 -16.41 7.47 1.60
CA GLU A 254 -16.82 7.88 0.27
C GLU A 254 -16.27 6.93 -0.79
N VAL A 255 -14.94 6.74 -0.81
CA VAL A 255 -14.21 5.85 -1.73
C VAL A 255 -14.76 4.43 -1.69
N VAL A 256 -14.86 3.83 -0.49
CA VAL A 256 -15.36 2.46 -0.34
C VAL A 256 -16.84 2.36 -0.73
N SER A 257 -17.67 3.33 -0.34
CA SER A 257 -19.09 3.32 -0.73
C SER A 257 -19.27 3.31 -2.25
N TYR A 258 -18.51 4.14 -2.96
CA TYR A 258 -18.57 4.24 -4.42
C TYR A 258 -18.07 2.97 -5.11
N LEU A 259 -16.88 2.47 -4.73
CA LEU A 259 -16.30 1.26 -5.35
C LEU A 259 -17.20 0.03 -5.13
N LEU A 260 -17.74 -0.15 -3.91
CA LEU A 260 -18.67 -1.23 -3.62
C LEU A 260 -20.01 -1.07 -4.36
N ALA A 261 -20.52 0.16 -4.53
CA ALA A 261 -21.70 0.41 -5.36
C ALA A 261 -21.45 0.09 -6.84
N MET A 262 -20.26 0.42 -7.37
CA MET A 262 -19.90 0.10 -8.75
C MET A 262 -19.71 -1.41 -8.95
N LYS A 263 -19.14 -2.12 -7.97
CA LYS A 263 -19.08 -3.59 -7.95
C LYS A 263 -20.47 -4.23 -7.93
N LEU A 264 -21.40 -3.68 -7.15
CA LEU A 264 -22.78 -4.17 -7.08
C LEU A 264 -23.56 -3.93 -8.38
N MET A 265 -23.31 -2.80 -9.04
CA MET A 265 -23.97 -2.41 -10.29
C MET A 265 -23.42 -3.19 -11.50
N LEU A 266 -22.11 -3.43 -11.53
CA LEU A 266 -21.38 -3.97 -12.68
C LEU A 266 -20.49 -5.17 -12.27
N PRO A 267 -21.06 -6.25 -11.71
CA PRO A 267 -20.30 -7.33 -11.08
C PRO A 267 -19.33 -8.05 -12.03
N HIS A 268 -19.63 -8.10 -13.33
CA HIS A 268 -18.82 -8.73 -14.37
C HIS A 268 -17.90 -7.76 -15.13
N LYS A 269 -17.74 -6.52 -14.64
CA LYS A 269 -16.95 -5.47 -15.31
C LYS A 269 -16.06 -4.68 -14.35
N VAL A 270 -16.48 -4.53 -13.09
CA VAL A 270 -15.70 -3.91 -12.02
C VAL A 270 -15.16 -5.02 -11.13
N PHE A 271 -13.85 -5.07 -10.96
CA PHE A 271 -13.12 -6.07 -10.18
C PHE A 271 -12.31 -5.33 -9.12
N LEU A 272 -12.52 -5.71 -7.86
CA LEU A 272 -11.87 -5.13 -6.70
C LEU A 272 -10.99 -6.21 -6.08
N LEU A 273 -9.67 -6.05 -6.17
CA LEU A 273 -8.72 -6.93 -5.49
C LEU A 273 -8.50 -6.45 -4.05
N ARG A 274 -7.86 -7.28 -3.23
CA ARG A 274 -7.56 -6.98 -1.83
C ARG A 274 -6.15 -6.42 -1.69
N GLY A 275 -6.02 -5.20 -1.15
CA GLY A 275 -4.74 -4.66 -0.69
C GLY A 275 -4.44 -5.05 0.76
N ASN A 276 -3.29 -4.61 1.28
CA ASN A 276 -2.95 -4.82 2.69
C ASN A 276 -3.76 -3.92 3.63
N HIS A 277 -4.22 -2.76 3.15
CA HIS A 277 -5.12 -1.89 3.91
C HIS A 277 -6.54 -2.47 4.05
N GLU A 278 -6.95 -3.42 3.21
CA GLU A 278 -8.19 -4.18 3.37
C GLU A 278 -8.08 -5.30 4.43
N THR A 279 -7.33 -5.06 5.52
CA THR A 279 -7.17 -5.95 6.68
C THR A 279 -7.41 -5.21 7.99
N ARG A 280 -8.04 -5.88 8.98
CA ARG A 280 -8.41 -5.29 10.28
C ARG A 280 -7.21 -4.79 11.08
N ASP A 281 -6.06 -5.48 10.97
CA ASP A 281 -4.84 -5.06 11.68
C ASP A 281 -4.23 -3.78 11.11
N VAL A 282 -4.46 -3.44 9.82
CA VAL A 282 -3.97 -2.20 9.18
C VAL A 282 -4.99 -1.07 9.29
N ASN A 283 -6.22 -1.27 8.81
CA ASN A 283 -7.25 -0.22 8.82
C ASN A 283 -7.89 0.05 10.19
N GLY A 284 -7.52 -0.78 11.19
CA GLY A 284 -7.73 -0.54 12.61
C GLY A 284 -6.54 0.11 13.34
N TRP A 285 -5.44 0.45 12.65
CA TRP A 285 -4.20 0.92 13.29
C TRP A 285 -4.22 2.43 13.61
N GLU A 286 -5.08 2.81 14.55
CA GLU A 286 -5.26 4.20 15.01
C GLU A 286 -3.96 4.83 15.54
N GLU A 287 -3.07 4.05 16.17
CA GLU A 287 -1.77 4.55 16.65
C GLU A 287 -0.84 5.05 15.52
N HIS A 288 -1.01 4.54 14.29
CA HIS A 288 -0.17 4.88 13.14
C HIS A 288 -0.84 5.87 12.19
N TYR A 289 -2.09 5.63 11.80
CA TYR A 289 -2.82 6.50 10.86
C TYR A 289 -3.69 7.57 11.54
N GLY A 290 -3.93 7.48 12.85
CA GLY A 290 -4.75 8.43 13.61
C GLY A 290 -6.16 8.60 13.04
N ALA A 291 -6.61 9.86 12.95
CA ALA A 291 -7.88 10.23 12.33
C ALA A 291 -7.99 9.87 10.83
N ARG A 292 -6.88 9.48 10.19
CA ARG A 292 -6.87 9.00 8.80
C ARG A 292 -7.05 7.49 8.69
N SER A 293 -7.07 6.74 9.80
CA SER A 293 -7.47 5.32 9.77
C SER A 293 -8.96 5.20 9.41
N TYR A 294 -9.32 4.10 8.76
CA TYR A 294 -10.70 3.82 8.39
C TYR A 294 -11.60 3.68 9.62
N ILE A 295 -11.13 2.99 10.67
CA ILE A 295 -11.88 2.85 11.93
C ILE A 295 -12.17 4.20 12.58
N ALA A 296 -11.20 5.12 12.61
CA ALA A 296 -11.40 6.46 13.17
C ALA A 296 -12.40 7.27 12.33
N GLN A 297 -12.33 7.20 11.00
CA GLN A 297 -13.30 7.87 10.13
C GLN A 297 -14.73 7.33 10.31
N CYS A 298 -14.89 6.03 10.55
CA CYS A 298 -16.19 5.44 10.86
C CYS A 298 -16.73 5.94 12.21
N ARG A 299 -15.90 5.92 13.26
CA ARG A 299 -16.27 6.35 14.62
C ARG A 299 -16.54 7.84 14.73
N GLU A 300 -15.69 8.68 14.16
CA GLU A 300 -15.84 10.14 14.16
C GLU A 300 -17.16 10.55 13.48
N ARG A 301 -17.56 9.85 12.42
CA ARG A 301 -18.74 10.21 11.63
C ARG A 301 -20.06 9.68 12.19
N PHE A 302 -20.06 8.50 12.83
CA PHE A 302 -21.29 7.82 13.28
C PHE A 302 -21.34 7.47 14.78
N GLY A 303 -20.34 7.91 15.55
CA GLY A 303 -20.14 7.50 16.95
C GLY A 303 -19.56 6.09 17.08
N GLU A 304 -19.16 5.73 18.29
CA GLU A 304 -18.41 4.49 18.58
C GLU A 304 -19.13 3.22 18.08
N GLU A 305 -20.38 3.01 18.51
CA GLU A 305 -21.15 1.79 18.24
C GLU A 305 -21.47 1.60 16.74
N ILE A 306 -22.00 2.63 16.08
CA ILE A 306 -22.41 2.55 14.67
C ILE A 306 -21.17 2.58 13.76
N GLY A 307 -20.17 3.40 14.10
CA GLY A 307 -18.88 3.45 13.41
C GLY A 307 -18.17 2.10 13.42
N TYR A 308 -18.02 1.49 14.59
CA TYR A 308 -17.45 0.14 14.72
C TYR A 308 -18.24 -0.91 13.91
N LYS A 309 -19.58 -0.84 13.93
CA LYS A 309 -20.45 -1.74 13.15
C LYS A 309 -20.25 -1.59 11.63
N ILE A 310 -20.06 -0.37 11.13
CA ILE A 310 -19.74 -0.11 9.71
C ILE A 310 -18.35 -0.65 9.38
N TRP A 311 -17.35 -0.35 10.22
CA TRP A 311 -15.97 -0.80 10.04
C TRP A 311 -15.86 -2.33 9.98
N GLU A 312 -16.49 -3.07 10.90
CA GLU A 312 -16.47 -4.54 10.91
C GLU A 312 -17.29 -5.14 9.76
N SER A 313 -18.46 -4.56 9.43
CA SER A 313 -19.27 -4.98 8.27
C SER A 313 -18.53 -4.81 6.94
N THR A 314 -17.68 -3.78 6.85
CA THR A 314 -16.85 -3.51 5.67
C THR A 314 -15.64 -4.45 5.65
N ASN A 315 -14.96 -4.69 6.78
CA ASN A 315 -13.90 -5.69 6.85
C ASN A 315 -14.42 -7.10 6.50
N ALA A 316 -15.63 -7.48 6.94
CA ALA A 316 -16.28 -8.71 6.49
C ALA A 316 -16.54 -8.76 4.97
N THR A 317 -16.58 -7.62 4.29
CA THR A 317 -16.64 -7.53 2.82
C THR A 317 -15.24 -7.64 2.21
N PHE A 318 -14.25 -6.98 2.80
CA PHE A 318 -12.84 -7.08 2.45
C PHE A 318 -12.28 -8.51 2.55
N ASP A 319 -12.75 -9.30 3.52
CA ASP A 319 -12.39 -10.72 3.68
C ASP A 319 -12.73 -11.62 2.48
N ARG A 320 -13.56 -11.12 1.55
CA ARG A 320 -14.00 -11.82 0.33
C ARG A 320 -13.39 -11.26 -0.96
N LEU A 321 -12.77 -10.08 -0.94
CA LEU A 321 -12.13 -9.49 -2.12
C LEU A 321 -11.09 -10.46 -2.71
N PRO A 322 -11.12 -10.78 -4.03
CA PRO A 322 -10.09 -11.58 -4.70
C PRO A 322 -8.66 -11.07 -4.43
N LEU A 323 -7.67 -11.95 -4.49
CA LEU A 323 -6.25 -11.61 -4.29
C LEU A 323 -5.56 -11.13 -5.56
N ALA A 324 -6.01 -11.64 -6.72
CA ALA A 324 -5.33 -11.44 -7.99
C ALA A 324 -6.31 -11.39 -9.16
N ALA A 325 -5.85 -10.86 -10.29
CA ALA A 325 -6.46 -10.99 -11.60
C ALA A 325 -5.42 -11.46 -12.63
N VAL A 326 -5.89 -12.05 -13.73
CA VAL A 326 -5.09 -12.37 -14.91
C VAL A 326 -5.80 -11.82 -16.14
N VAL A 327 -5.16 -10.90 -16.86
CA VAL A 327 -5.67 -10.34 -18.12
C VAL A 327 -5.02 -11.08 -19.29
N ASP A 328 -5.83 -11.52 -20.24
CA ASP A 328 -5.42 -12.18 -21.50
C ASP A 328 -4.53 -13.43 -21.34
N GLN A 329 -4.51 -14.03 -20.14
CA GLN A 329 -3.59 -15.12 -19.76
C GLN A 329 -2.10 -14.74 -19.78
N ASP A 330 -1.79 -13.43 -19.80
CA ASP A 330 -0.44 -12.87 -19.98
C ASP A 330 -0.06 -11.94 -18.81
N ILE A 331 -0.94 -10.99 -18.46
CA ILE A 331 -0.66 -10.00 -17.41
C ILE A 331 -1.24 -10.48 -16.07
N PHE A 332 -0.37 -10.82 -15.13
CA PHE A 332 -0.74 -11.09 -13.74
C PHE A 332 -0.84 -9.78 -12.94
N CYS A 333 -2.00 -9.54 -12.33
CA CYS A 333 -2.31 -8.38 -11.53
C CYS A 333 -2.51 -8.81 -10.07
N VAL A 334 -1.82 -8.15 -9.14
CA VAL A 334 -1.85 -8.42 -7.69
C VAL A 334 -1.51 -7.11 -6.97
N HIS A 335 -1.85 -6.98 -5.69
CA HIS A 335 -1.53 -5.77 -4.92
C HIS A 335 -0.03 -5.61 -4.64
N GLY A 336 0.54 -6.54 -3.89
CA GLY A 336 1.97 -6.57 -3.57
C GLY A 336 2.76 -7.32 -4.62
N GLY A 337 2.74 -8.66 -4.55
CA GLY A 337 3.66 -9.45 -5.38
C GLY A 337 3.35 -10.95 -5.45
N ILE A 338 4.29 -11.68 -6.04
CA ILE A 338 4.11 -13.10 -6.36
C ILE A 338 4.24 -13.94 -5.08
N PRO A 339 3.25 -14.79 -4.73
CA PRO A 339 3.32 -15.61 -3.53
C PRO A 339 4.39 -16.69 -3.60
N ARG A 340 5.05 -16.96 -2.47
CA ARG A 340 6.03 -18.05 -2.34
C ARG A 340 5.32 -19.40 -2.54
N PRO A 341 5.96 -20.36 -3.24
CA PRO A 341 5.37 -21.67 -3.49
C PRO A 341 5.15 -22.44 -2.18
N ILE A 342 4.05 -23.19 -2.09
CA ILE A 342 3.75 -24.05 -0.94
C ILE A 342 4.67 -25.30 -0.93
N SER A 343 5.14 -25.76 -2.09
CA SER A 343 6.10 -26.87 -2.19
C SER A 343 7.06 -26.75 -3.39
N ASP A 344 8.24 -27.36 -3.28
CA ASP A 344 9.26 -27.41 -4.34
C ASP A 344 8.76 -28.09 -5.63
N SER A 345 7.75 -28.95 -5.51
CA SER A 345 7.15 -29.72 -6.59
C SER A 345 5.75 -29.18 -6.94
N SER A 346 5.68 -27.96 -7.45
CA SER A 346 4.42 -27.37 -7.93
C SER A 346 3.95 -28.06 -9.22
N VAL A 347 3.23 -29.17 -9.03
CA VAL A 347 2.59 -29.98 -10.10
C VAL A 347 1.59 -29.11 -10.89
N GLU A 348 1.39 -29.47 -12.17
CA GLU A 348 0.40 -28.90 -13.12
C GLU A 348 -0.68 -27.99 -12.50
N GLY A 349 -0.56 -26.69 -12.84
CA GLY A 349 -1.46 -25.60 -12.43
C GLY A 349 -0.75 -24.39 -11.82
N GLY A 350 0.47 -24.56 -11.29
CA GLY A 350 1.34 -23.45 -10.86
C GLY A 350 0.79 -22.58 -9.71
N ARG A 351 1.46 -21.45 -9.44
CA ARG A 351 1.17 -20.56 -8.29
C ARG A 351 -0.26 -19.98 -8.31
N ILE A 352 -0.89 -19.88 -9.48
CA ILE A 352 -2.29 -19.44 -9.62
C ILE A 352 -3.26 -20.43 -8.94
N LYS A 353 -2.97 -21.73 -9.00
CA LYS A 353 -3.75 -22.77 -8.31
C LYS A 353 -3.69 -22.62 -6.79
N ASP A 354 -2.53 -22.25 -6.25
CA ASP A 354 -2.36 -21.99 -4.82
C ASP A 354 -3.20 -20.78 -4.37
N ILE A 355 -3.24 -19.71 -5.17
CA ILE A 355 -4.11 -18.54 -4.95
C ILE A 355 -5.60 -18.94 -4.98
N LEU A 356 -6.01 -19.75 -5.98
CA LEU A 356 -7.40 -20.22 -6.12
C LEU A 356 -7.87 -21.09 -4.95
N ASN A 357 -6.96 -21.80 -4.27
CA ASN A 357 -7.25 -22.63 -3.12
C ASN A 357 -7.32 -21.86 -1.78
N VAL A 358 -6.95 -20.58 -1.74
CA VAL A 358 -7.15 -19.73 -0.55
C VAL A 358 -8.66 -19.65 -0.24
N SER A 359 -9.03 -19.70 1.05
CA SER A 359 -10.43 -19.56 1.47
C SER A 359 -11.09 -18.32 0.87
N LYS A 360 -12.32 -18.47 0.37
CA LYS A 360 -13.16 -17.35 -0.12
C LYS A 360 -13.50 -16.34 0.96
N VAL A 361 -13.39 -16.72 2.24
CA VAL A 361 -13.49 -15.84 3.40
C VAL A 361 -12.23 -16.04 4.22
N ALA A 362 -11.31 -15.09 4.18
CA ALA A 362 -10.03 -15.16 4.88
C ALA A 362 -9.82 -13.88 5.69
N GLY A 363 -9.49 -14.01 6.98
CA GLY A 363 -9.32 -12.86 7.87
C GLY A 363 -8.01 -12.09 7.66
N ILE A 364 -7.02 -12.73 7.02
CA ILE A 364 -5.64 -12.27 6.73
C ILE A 364 -5.13 -11.25 7.74
N ASN A 365 -4.54 -11.75 8.83
CA ASN A 365 -4.00 -10.96 9.94
C ASN A 365 -5.07 -10.07 10.63
N PRO A 366 -5.83 -10.65 11.58
CA PRO A 366 -5.75 -12.02 12.10
C PRO A 366 -6.46 -13.06 11.20
N PRO A 367 -5.88 -14.26 10.99
CA PRO A 367 -6.60 -15.36 10.35
C PRO A 367 -7.74 -15.88 11.23
N TYR A 368 -8.75 -16.51 10.64
CA TYR A 368 -9.77 -17.26 11.36
C TYR A 368 -9.21 -18.58 11.93
N GLU A 369 -9.82 -19.11 13.00
CA GLU A 369 -9.35 -20.30 13.77
C GLU A 369 -9.26 -21.61 12.95
N HIS A 370 -9.63 -21.61 11.66
CA HIS A 370 -9.68 -22.78 10.76
C HIS A 370 -8.98 -22.54 9.40
N GLU A 371 -8.23 -21.45 9.22
CA GLU A 371 -7.41 -21.24 8.02
C GLU A 371 -6.14 -22.13 8.05
N ASP A 372 -5.72 -22.60 6.87
CA ASP A 372 -4.46 -23.36 6.70
C ASP A 372 -3.28 -22.38 6.59
N ASP A 373 -2.27 -22.55 7.45
CA ASP A 373 -1.07 -21.71 7.53
C ASP A 373 -0.40 -21.49 6.16
N ASN A 374 -0.43 -22.47 5.25
CA ASN A 374 0.20 -22.37 3.93
C ASN A 374 -0.59 -21.45 2.99
N TYR A 375 -1.92 -21.57 2.98
CA TYR A 375 -2.78 -20.68 2.19
C TYR A 375 -2.88 -19.28 2.81
N GLN A 376 -2.69 -19.16 4.13
CA GLN A 376 -2.48 -17.86 4.77
C GLN A 376 -1.17 -17.21 4.30
N GLN A 377 -0.07 -17.97 4.13
CA GLN A 377 1.16 -17.44 3.54
C GLN A 377 0.91 -16.91 2.13
N VAL A 378 0.26 -17.69 1.25
CA VAL A 378 -0.07 -17.25 -0.11
C VAL A 378 -0.88 -15.96 -0.10
N ALA A 379 -1.92 -15.88 0.75
CA ALA A 379 -2.76 -14.70 0.86
C ALA A 379 -2.01 -13.46 1.41
N SER A 380 -1.12 -13.67 2.38
CA SER A 380 -0.28 -12.60 2.94
C SER A 380 0.76 -12.12 1.94
N ASP A 381 1.40 -13.03 1.21
CA ASP A 381 2.43 -12.69 0.21
C ASP A 381 1.82 -11.91 -0.96
N CYS A 382 0.62 -12.28 -1.42
CA CYS A 382 -0.08 -11.51 -2.46
C CYS A 382 -0.26 -10.03 -2.09
N ILE A 383 -0.50 -9.69 -0.82
CA ILE A 383 -0.81 -8.32 -0.40
C ILE A 383 0.37 -7.58 0.25
N TRP A 384 1.50 -8.24 0.52
CA TRP A 384 2.67 -7.65 1.22
C TRP A 384 4.03 -7.86 0.55
N SER A 385 4.14 -8.64 -0.54
CA SER A 385 5.44 -8.88 -1.17
C SER A 385 5.87 -7.69 -2.02
N ASP A 386 7.05 -7.14 -1.74
CA ASP A 386 7.71 -6.15 -2.60
C ASP A 386 8.70 -6.81 -3.58
N PRO A 387 9.01 -6.17 -4.73
CA PRO A 387 10.16 -6.56 -5.55
C PRO A 387 11.47 -6.38 -4.77
N ALA A 388 12.42 -7.28 -5.00
CA ALA A 388 13.76 -7.17 -4.43
C ALA A 388 14.47 -5.88 -4.91
N SER A 389 15.20 -5.22 -4.03
CA SER A 389 16.10 -4.13 -4.42
C SER A 389 17.29 -4.66 -5.23
N GLU A 390 17.96 -3.79 -6.00
CA GLU A 390 19.14 -4.18 -6.81
C GLU A 390 20.24 -4.88 -5.98
N GLU A 391 20.42 -4.49 -4.71
CA GLU A 391 21.37 -5.12 -3.79
C GLU A 391 20.88 -6.51 -3.36
N GLN A 392 19.58 -6.67 -3.07
CA GLN A 392 19.01 -7.98 -2.74
C GLN A 392 19.05 -8.94 -3.93
N GLU A 393 18.75 -8.48 -5.13
CA GLU A 393 18.82 -9.31 -6.35
C GLU A 393 20.25 -9.82 -6.62
N GLN A 394 21.27 -9.03 -6.27
CA GLN A 394 22.67 -9.42 -6.41
C GLN A 394 23.15 -10.43 -5.36
N TYR A 395 22.70 -10.30 -4.10
CA TYR A 395 23.33 -11.02 -2.97
C TYR A 395 22.39 -11.89 -2.12
N SER A 396 21.07 -11.71 -2.23
CA SER A 396 20.08 -12.32 -1.32
C SER A 396 19.04 -13.21 -2.01
N VAL A 397 18.75 -13.01 -3.30
CA VAL A 397 17.73 -13.76 -4.05
C VAL A 397 18.32 -15.03 -4.69
N ASP A 398 17.70 -16.20 -4.46
CA ASP A 398 17.98 -17.40 -5.26
C ASP A 398 17.39 -17.23 -6.66
N ARG A 399 18.29 -17.12 -7.65
CA ARG A 399 17.98 -16.97 -9.09
C ARG A 399 17.07 -18.07 -9.67
N ARG A 400 16.91 -19.21 -8.99
CA ARG A 400 16.04 -20.31 -9.41
C ARG A 400 14.61 -20.18 -8.88
N THR A 401 14.42 -19.59 -7.70
CA THR A 401 13.10 -19.52 -7.02
C THR A 401 12.48 -18.12 -7.10
N GLY A 402 13.33 -17.08 -7.14
CA GLY A 402 12.96 -15.67 -7.04
C GLY A 402 12.84 -15.14 -5.61
N TYR A 403 13.36 -15.86 -4.61
CA TYR A 403 13.21 -15.54 -3.16
C TYR A 403 14.53 -15.68 -2.38
#